data_AF-A0A3Q3LMC0-F1
#
_entry.id   AF-A0A3Q3LMC0-F1
#
_cell.length_a   1.000
_cell.length_b   1.000
_cell.length_c   1.000
_cell.angle_alpha   90.00
_cell.angle_beta   90.00
_cell.angle_gamma   90.00
#
_symmetry.space_group_name_H-M   'P 1'
#
loop_
_entity.id
_entity.type
_entity.pdbx_description
1 polymer ?
#
loop_
_entity_poly.entity_id
_entity_poly.type
_entity_poly.pdbx_seq_one_letter_code
_entity_poly.pdbx_strand_id
1 'polypeptide(L)'
;IFDILYYYLWKSPESGSQQLKTEVDLGCNFYVQAEVEDSSRIFVAVGYGFFVEMTHDEALKFIDKKTSQLTAFTEQLTKDSAKIKANIRMVLEGLRELQGLTDLPESRRRDVF
;
A
#
# COMPACT_ATOMS: atom_id res chain seq x y z
N ILE A 1 -7.57 1.69 0.34
CA ILE A 1 -8.16 0.57 1.13
C ILE A 1 -7.59 0.55 2.55
N PHE A 2 -6.27 0.51 2.75
CA PHE A 2 -5.65 0.54 4.09
C PHE A 2 -5.95 1.83 4.88
N ASP A 3 -5.90 3.01 4.23
CA ASP A 3 -6.18 4.28 4.93
C ASP A 3 -7.64 4.42 5.40
N ILE A 4 -8.58 3.83 4.66
CA ILE A 4 -10.00 3.90 5.00
C ILE A 4 -10.27 3.04 6.24
N LEU A 5 -9.79 1.79 6.27
CA LEU A 5 -10.00 0.91 7.41
C LEU A 5 -9.33 1.46 8.68
N TYR A 6 -8.12 2.03 8.54
CA TYR A 6 -7.37 2.61 9.65
C TYR A 6 -8.05 3.85 10.23
N TYR A 7 -8.59 4.74 9.38
CA TYR A 7 -9.35 5.92 9.83
C TYR A 7 -10.60 5.53 10.62
N TYR A 8 -11.34 4.50 10.19
CA TYR A 8 -12.53 4.03 10.90
C TYR A 8 -12.18 3.31 12.22
N LEU A 9 -11.12 2.49 12.23
CA LEU A 9 -10.61 1.84 13.44
C LEU A 9 -10.09 2.84 14.47
N TRP A 10 -9.42 3.91 14.04
CA TRP A 10 -8.92 4.98 14.92
C TRP A 10 -10.03 5.86 15.50
N LYS A 11 -11.13 6.07 14.76
CA LYS A 11 -12.24 6.93 15.19
C LYS A 11 -13.22 6.24 16.16
N SER A 12 -13.28 4.91 16.14
CA SER A 12 -14.16 4.09 16.99
C SER A 12 -14.02 4.33 18.51
N PRO A 13 -12.81 4.45 19.10
CA PRO A 13 -12.65 4.59 20.54
C PRO A 13 -13.12 5.94 21.09
N GLU A 14 -13.11 7.00 20.26
CA GLU A 14 -13.45 8.37 20.69
C GLU A 14 -14.96 8.58 20.92
N SER A 15 -15.81 7.65 20.48
CA SER A 15 -17.26 7.83 20.43
C SER A 15 -18.01 7.32 21.67
N GLY A 16 -17.35 6.56 22.56
CA GLY A 16 -17.92 6.04 23.83
C GLY A 16 -19.20 5.20 23.70
N SER A 17 -19.68 4.94 22.48
CA SER A 17 -20.94 4.29 22.15
C SER A 17 -20.66 3.10 21.23
N GLN A 18 -21.22 1.94 21.58
CA GLN A 18 -21.10 0.70 20.79
C GLN A 18 -21.74 0.80 19.40
N GLN A 19 -22.58 1.81 19.18
CA GLN A 19 -23.38 1.98 17.97
C GLN A 19 -22.67 2.89 16.97
N LEU A 20 -22.44 2.39 15.75
CA LEU A 20 -21.81 3.14 14.67
C LEU A 20 -22.80 3.37 13.54
N LYS A 21 -23.12 4.64 13.27
CA LYS A 21 -23.86 5.05 12.06
C LYS A 21 -22.88 5.39 10.95
N THR A 22 -23.08 4.79 9.78
CA THR A 22 -22.20 4.97 8.62
C THR A 22 -22.98 4.94 7.31
N GLU A 23 -22.46 5.59 6.28
CA GLU A 23 -22.94 5.41 4.92
C GLU A 23 -22.13 4.32 4.23
N VAL A 24 -22.80 3.38 3.60
CA VAL A 24 -22.21 2.27 2.86
C VAL A 24 -22.49 2.48 1.38
N ASP A 25 -21.44 2.49 0.57
CA ASP A 25 -21.55 2.48 -0.89
C ASP A 25 -21.90 1.06 -1.37
N LEU A 26 -23.04 0.92 -2.03
CA LEU A 26 -23.46 -0.33 -2.66
C LEU A 26 -23.01 -0.44 -4.12
N GLY A 27 -22.34 0.59 -4.65
CA GLY A 27 -21.76 0.65 -6.00
C GLY A 27 -22.27 1.84 -6.81
N CYS A 28 -21.45 2.30 -7.77
CA CYS A 28 -21.76 3.45 -8.63
C CYS A 28 -22.12 4.74 -7.86
N ASN A 29 -21.46 4.99 -6.73
CA ASN A 29 -21.75 6.12 -5.83
C ASN A 29 -23.18 6.10 -5.27
N PHE A 30 -23.74 4.91 -5.02
CA PHE A 30 -25.06 4.74 -4.43
C PHE A 30 -24.91 4.39 -2.94
N TYR A 31 -25.22 5.35 -2.08
CA TYR A 31 -24.99 5.23 -0.63
C TYR A 31 -26.27 4.92 0.12
N VAL A 32 -26.16 4.07 1.14
CA VAL A 32 -27.23 3.78 2.10
C VAL A 32 -26.75 4.01 3.53
N GLN A 33 -27.64 4.49 4.39
CA GLN A 33 -27.38 4.62 5.82
C GLN A 33 -27.44 3.23 6.48
N ALA A 34 -26.42 2.89 7.26
CA ALA A 34 -26.31 1.67 8.02
C ALA A 34 -26.02 1.99 9.49
N GLU A 35 -26.56 1.18 10.37
CA GLU A 35 -26.33 1.25 11.81
C GLU A 35 -25.76 -0.09 12.27
N VAL A 36 -24.59 -0.05 12.90
CA VAL A 36 -23.93 -1.21 13.49
C VAL A 36 -24.20 -1.17 14.98
N GLU A 37 -24.82 -2.22 15.52
CA GLU A 37 -25.25 -2.27 16.92
C GLU A 37 -24.08 -2.45 17.91
N ASP A 38 -23.07 -3.24 17.51
CA ASP A 38 -21.83 -3.44 18.26
C ASP A 38 -20.64 -3.34 17.32
N SER A 39 -19.88 -2.26 17.47
CA SER A 39 -18.65 -2.01 16.71
C SER A 39 -17.39 -2.61 17.36
N SER A 40 -17.49 -3.31 18.50
CA SER A 40 -16.33 -3.77 19.29
C SER A 40 -15.38 -4.72 18.55
N ARG A 41 -15.89 -5.39 17.51
CA ARG A 41 -15.18 -6.36 16.67
C ARG A 41 -15.40 -6.07 15.20
N ILE A 42 -14.40 -6.42 14.39
CA ILE A 42 -14.44 -6.26 12.94
C ILE A 42 -13.97 -7.52 12.23
N PHE A 43 -14.46 -7.74 11.01
CA PHE A 43 -13.95 -8.79 10.13
C PHE A 43 -12.75 -8.28 9.33
N VAL A 44 -11.58 -8.88 9.53
CA VAL A 44 -10.35 -8.57 8.80
C VAL A 44 -10.10 -9.66 7.77
N ALA A 45 -9.92 -9.27 6.51
CA ALA A 45 -9.54 -10.18 5.44
C ALA A 45 -8.09 -10.68 5.64
N VAL A 46 -7.92 -11.98 5.82
CA VAL A 46 -6.59 -12.59 6.04
C VAL A 46 -5.99 -13.21 4.78
N GLY A 47 -6.81 -13.47 3.75
CA GLY A 47 -6.40 -13.98 2.44
C GLY A 47 -7.31 -15.10 1.94
N TYR A 48 -7.24 -15.42 0.65
CA TYR A 48 -7.99 -16.53 0.01
C TYR A 48 -9.51 -16.52 0.28
N GLY A 49 -10.11 -15.34 0.44
CA GLY A 49 -11.54 -15.19 0.75
C GLY A 49 -11.91 -15.47 2.21
N PHE A 50 -10.93 -15.70 3.09
CA PHE A 50 -11.18 -15.86 4.53
C PHE A 50 -11.13 -14.53 5.27
N PHE A 51 -12.05 -14.40 6.21
CA PHE A 51 -12.19 -13.27 7.11
C PHE A 51 -12.16 -13.77 8.55
N VAL A 52 -11.46 -13.05 9.41
CA VAL A 52 -11.34 -13.37 10.84
C VAL A 52 -11.91 -12.20 11.63
N GLU A 53 -12.77 -12.51 12.58
CA GLU A 53 -13.29 -11.53 13.52
C GLU A 53 -12.20 -11.19 14.55
N MET A 54 -11.86 -9.91 14.65
CA MET A 54 -10.80 -9.40 15.52
C MET A 54 -11.30 -8.23 16.35
N THR A 55 -10.74 -8.06 17.55
CA THR A 55 -10.84 -6.81 18.28
C THR A 55 -10.01 -5.71 17.60
N HIS A 56 -10.25 -4.46 17.95
CA HIS A 56 -9.51 -3.31 17.42
C HIS A 56 -8.00 -3.44 17.65
N ASP A 57 -7.58 -3.81 18.86
CA ASP A 57 -6.17 -3.96 19.22
C ASP A 57 -5.48 -5.08 18.41
N GLU A 58 -6.19 -6.19 18.18
CA GLU A 58 -5.70 -7.30 17.35
C GLU A 58 -5.59 -6.87 15.89
N ALA A 59 -6.58 -6.15 15.37
CA ALA A 59 -6.59 -5.64 14.02
C ALA A 59 -5.46 -4.64 13.77
N LEU A 60 -5.21 -3.71 14.71
CA LEU A 60 -4.09 -2.77 14.63
C LEU A 60 -2.74 -3.49 14.56
N LYS A 61 -2.51 -4.46 15.45
CA LYS A 61 -1.29 -5.29 15.43
C LYS A 61 -1.15 -6.08 14.11
N PHE A 62 -2.26 -6.58 13.57
CA PHE A 62 -2.26 -7.27 12.28
C PHE A 62 -1.88 -6.34 11.13
N ILE A 63 -2.43 -5.13 11.10
CA ILE A 63 -2.12 -4.10 10.11
C ILE A 63 -0.64 -3.72 10.19
N ASP A 64 -0.11 -3.43 11.38
CA ASP A 64 1.29 -3.07 11.56
C ASP A 64 2.25 -4.17 11.05
N LYS A 65 1.92 -5.43 11.36
CA LYS A 65 2.67 -6.59 10.86
C LYS A 65 2.60 -6.70 9.34
N LYS A 66 1.44 -6.49 8.73
CA LYS A 66 1.29 -6.52 7.26
C LYS A 66 2.03 -5.36 6.59
N THR A 67 1.94 -4.16 7.14
CA THR A 67 2.61 -2.96 6.65
C THR A 67 4.13 -3.14 6.69
N SER A 68 4.68 -3.55 7.83
CA SER A 68 6.13 -3.81 7.96
C SER A 68 6.64 -4.86 6.97
N GLN A 69 5.88 -5.95 6.75
CA GLN A 69 6.20 -6.96 5.74
C GLN A 69 6.21 -6.39 4.32
N LEU A 70 5.17 -5.63 3.95
CA LEU A 70 5.07 -5.01 2.62
C LEU A 70 6.17 -3.97 2.39
N THR A 71 6.50 -3.18 3.41
CA THR A 71 7.61 -2.21 3.35
C THR A 71 8.93 -2.91 3.13
N ALA A 72 9.24 -3.95 3.91
CA ALA A 72 10.48 -4.72 3.74
C ALA A 72 10.58 -5.36 2.34
N PHE A 73 9.48 -5.89 1.81
CA PHE A 73 9.43 -6.44 0.46
C PHE A 73 9.66 -5.36 -0.60
N THR A 74 9.04 -4.19 -0.43
CA THR A 74 9.22 -3.03 -1.32
C THR A 74 10.65 -2.54 -1.33
N GLU A 75 11.30 -2.46 -0.16
CA GLU A 75 12.71 -2.09 -0.05
C GLU A 75 13.62 -3.09 -0.78
N GLN A 76 13.36 -4.38 -0.62
CA GLN A 76 14.13 -5.42 -1.31
C GLN A 76 13.99 -5.30 -2.83
N LEU A 77 12.77 -5.20 -3.34
CA LEU A 77 12.51 -5.01 -4.77
C LEU A 77 13.14 -3.72 -5.32
N THR A 78 13.17 -2.65 -4.51
CA THR A 78 13.82 -1.39 -4.87
C THR A 78 15.33 -1.58 -5.03
N LYS A 79 15.98 -2.29 -4.11
CA LYS A 79 17.41 -2.62 -4.19
C LYS A 79 17.73 -3.49 -5.40
N ASP A 80 16.92 -4.52 -5.64
CA ASP A 80 17.12 -5.42 -6.77
C ASP A 80 16.96 -4.69 -8.11
N SER A 81 15.94 -3.83 -8.22
CA SER A 81 15.73 -2.98 -9.39
C SER A 81 16.90 -2.02 -9.63
N ALA A 82 17.42 -1.39 -8.57
CA ALA A 82 18.58 -0.51 -8.65
C ALA A 82 19.83 -1.25 -9.12
N LYS A 83 20.07 -2.47 -8.62
CA LYS A 83 21.19 -3.33 -9.02
C LYS A 83 21.10 -3.71 -10.50
N ILE A 84 19.93 -4.13 -10.98
CA ILE A 84 19.72 -4.45 -12.39
C ILE A 84 19.99 -3.23 -13.27
N LYS A 85 19.46 -2.07 -12.88
CA LYS A 85 19.67 -0.80 -13.61
C LYS A 85 21.15 -0.41 -13.67
N ALA A 86 21.88 -0.60 -12.58
CA ALA A 86 23.32 -0.34 -12.52
C ALA A 86 24.11 -1.29 -13.44
N ASN A 87 23.79 -2.58 -13.43
CA ASN A 87 24.44 -3.57 -14.30
C ASN A 87 24.21 -3.26 -15.79
N ILE A 88 22.97 -2.91 -16.17
CA ILE A 88 22.64 -2.52 -17.55
C ILE A 88 23.47 -1.30 -17.95
N ARG A 89 23.53 -0.27 -17.10
CA ARG A 89 24.36 0.92 -17.36
C ARG A 89 25.82 0.54 -17.53
N MET A 90 26.40 -0.20 -16.59
CA MET A 90 27.82 -0.61 -16.66
C MET A 90 28.16 -1.30 -17.99
N VAL A 91 27.32 -2.24 -18.45
CA VAL A 91 27.54 -2.94 -19.72
C VAL A 91 27.44 -1.99 -20.91
N LEU A 92 26.43 -1.10 -20.94
CA LEU A 92 26.26 -0.14 -22.02
C LEU A 92 27.44 0.85 -22.12
N GLU A 93 27.91 1.34 -20.97
CA GLU A 93 29.08 2.24 -20.92
C GLU A 93 30.35 1.52 -21.38
N GLY A 94 30.58 0.27 -20.94
CA GLY A 94 31.73 -0.53 -21.37
C GLY A 94 31.70 -0.83 -22.87
N LEU A 95 30.54 -1.15 -23.44
CA LEU A 95 30.41 -1.33 -24.90
C LEU A 95 30.66 -0.01 -25.66
N ARG A 96 30.19 1.12 -25.14
CA ARG A 96 30.43 2.44 -25.73
C ARG A 96 31.92 2.76 -25.81
N GLU A 97 32.64 2.52 -24.72
CA GLU A 97 34.09 2.72 -24.63
C GLU A 97 34.83 1.84 -25.65
N LEU A 98 34.50 0.55 -25.74
CA LEU A 98 35.12 -0.38 -26.70
C LEU A 98 34.86 0.00 -28.16
N GLN A 99 33.71 0.62 -28.45
CA GLN A 99 33.35 1.08 -29.79
C GLN A 99 33.95 2.46 -30.14
N GLY A 100 34.64 3.12 -29.21
CA GLY A 100 35.24 4.44 -29.43
C GLY A 100 34.21 5.55 -29.67
N LEU A 101 32.96 5.35 -29.23
CA LEU A 101 31.89 6.32 -29.38
C LEU A 101 32.06 7.42 -28.32
N THR A 102 32.13 8.68 -28.75
CA THR A 102 32.15 9.86 -27.86
C THR A 102 30.77 10.11 -27.24
N ASP A 103 30.74 10.84 -26.13
CA ASP A 103 29.50 11.16 -25.42
C ASP A 103 28.46 11.77 -26.37
N LEU A 104 27.27 11.16 -26.39
CA LEU A 104 26.10 11.81 -26.97
C LEU A 104 25.74 12.99 -26.06
N PRO A 105 25.53 14.20 -26.60
CA PRO A 105 25.07 15.33 -25.78
C PRO A 105 23.82 14.90 -25.03
N GLU A 106 23.75 15.18 -23.72
CA GLU A 106 22.60 14.81 -22.90
C GLU A 106 21.31 15.27 -23.60
N SER A 107 20.58 14.34 -24.19
CA SER A 107 19.25 14.64 -24.69
C SER A 107 18.41 14.87 -23.45
N ARG A 108 18.21 16.15 -23.14
CA ARG A 108 17.38 16.70 -22.07
C ARG A 108 16.15 15.78 -21.92
N ARG A 109 16.13 14.92 -20.88
CA ARG A 109 14.96 14.09 -20.58
C ARG A 109 13.82 15.09 -20.47
N ARG A 110 12.87 15.02 -21.40
CA ARG A 110 11.63 15.77 -21.25
C ARG A 110 10.91 15.09 -20.11
N ASP A 111 10.93 15.74 -18.95
CA ASP A 111 10.05 15.37 -17.85
C ASP A 111 8.62 15.45 -18.39
N VAL A 112 7.99 14.29 -18.53
CA VAL A 112 6.58 14.19 -18.90
C VAL A 112 5.82 14.39 -17.58
N PHE A 113 5.26 15.59 -17.44
CA PHE A 113 4.31 15.96 -16.39
C PHE A 113 2.98 15.20 -16.56
#